data_AF-A0A359H706-F1
#
_entry.id   AF-A0A359H706-F1
#
_cell.length_a   1.000
_cell.length_b   1.000
_cell.length_c   1.000
_cell.angle_alpha   90.00
_cell.angle_beta   90.00
_cell.angle_gamma   90.00
#
_symmetry.space_group_name_H-M   'P 1'
#
loop_
_entity.id
_entity.type
_entity.pdbx_description
1 polymer ?
#
loop_
_entity_poly.entity_id
_entity_poly.type
_entity_poly.pdbx_seq_one_letter_code
_entity_poly.pdbx_strand_id
1 'polypeptide(L)'
;MAIRHMNPSCKIIVESLNPENIDHFRRAGADEIICIGDISSKLIFRSSMYSGVTNLFRELLTNDYGNEIYSDNELERNGNTGNNNNKK
;
A
#
# COMPACT_ATOMS: atom_id res chain seq x y z
N MET A 1 -1.18 18.41 2.15
CA MET A 1 -1.95 19.45 2.86
C MET A 1 -3.26 19.75 2.15
N ALA A 2 -3.27 20.29 0.92
CA ALA A 2 -4.52 20.70 0.26
C ALA A 2 -5.58 19.57 0.16
N ILE A 3 -5.21 18.39 -0.31
CA ILE A 3 -6.13 17.25 -0.46
C ILE A 3 -6.71 16.81 0.90
N ARG A 4 -5.86 16.61 1.92
CA ARG A 4 -6.29 16.24 3.28
C ARG A 4 -7.22 17.27 3.92
N HIS A 5 -7.00 18.56 3.66
CA HIS A 5 -7.87 19.62 4.16
C HIS A 5 -9.24 19.61 3.48
N MET A 6 -9.28 19.41 2.15
CA MET A 6 -10.55 19.38 1.39
C MET A 6 -11.38 18.13 1.67
N ASN A 7 -10.74 16.98 1.88
CA ASN A 7 -11.43 15.74 2.20
C ASN A 7 -10.66 14.97 3.28
N PRO A 8 -11.02 15.17 4.56
CA PRO A 8 -10.33 14.50 5.67
C PRO A 8 -10.48 12.98 5.70
N SER A 9 -11.50 12.41 5.04
CA SER A 9 -11.79 10.97 5.10
C SER A 9 -11.24 10.17 3.94
N CYS A 10 -10.74 10.81 2.87
CA CYS A 10 -10.17 10.05 1.76
C CYS A 10 -8.83 9.42 2.14
N LYS A 11 -8.55 8.26 1.56
CA LYS A 11 -7.23 7.64 1.61
C LYS A 11 -6.30 8.37 0.63
N ILE A 12 -5.14 8.82 1.12
CA ILE A 12 -4.14 9.55 0.35
C ILE A 12 -2.87 8.71 0.29
N ILE A 13 -2.58 8.18 -0.90
CA ILE A 13 -1.33 7.49 -1.20
C ILE A 13 -0.50 8.44 -2.07
N VAL A 14 0.76 8.65 -1.70
CA VAL A 14 1.67 9.53 -2.45
C VAL A 14 2.93 8.81 -2.89
N GLU A 15 3.39 9.15 -4.08
CA GLU A 15 4.69 8.77 -4.57
C GLU A 15 5.74 9.79 -4.11
N SER A 16 6.87 9.29 -3.61
CA SER A 16 8.05 10.09 -3.33
C SER A 16 9.22 9.60 -4.17
N LEU A 17 9.81 10.49 -4.96
CA LEU A 17 11.03 10.17 -5.70
C LEU A 17 12.24 10.09 -4.77
N ASN A 18 12.30 10.99 -3.78
CA ASN A 18 13.43 11.12 -2.88
C ASN A 18 13.05 10.79 -1.43
N PRO A 19 13.89 10.04 -0.69
CA PRO A 19 13.60 9.67 0.68
C PRO A 19 13.57 10.87 1.63
N GLU A 20 14.30 11.96 1.35
CA GLU A 20 14.25 13.17 2.20
C GLU A 20 12.86 13.83 2.27
N ASN A 21 12.00 13.58 1.28
CA ASN A 21 10.67 14.17 1.21
C ASN A 21 9.61 13.39 2.01
N ILE A 22 9.93 12.20 2.49
CA ILE A 22 8.97 11.32 3.18
C ILE A 22 8.32 12.04 4.36
N ASP A 23 9.10 12.75 5.18
CA ASP A 23 8.56 13.44 6.35
C ASP A 23 7.67 14.63 5.98
N HIS A 24 7.95 15.28 4.84
CA HIS A 24 7.06 16.32 4.32
C HIS A 24 5.70 15.73 3.91
N PHE A 25 5.69 14.57 3.27
CA PHE A 25 4.47 13.87 2.89
C PHE A 25 3.68 13.33 4.09
N ARG A 26 4.35 12.80 5.11
CA ARG A 26 3.70 12.40 6.37
C ARG A 26 3.00 13.58 7.01
N ARG A 27 3.72 14.70 7.19
CA ARG A 27 3.13 15.94 7.71
C ARG A 27 1.95 16.41 6.85
N ALA A 28 2.05 16.24 5.53
CA ALA A 28 1.01 16.61 4.58
C ALA A 28 -0.29 15.80 4.69
N GLY A 29 -0.32 14.76 5.53
CA GLY A 29 -1.47 13.91 5.78
C GLY A 29 -1.59 12.73 4.82
N ALA A 30 -0.49 12.28 4.20
CA ALA A 30 -0.48 11.04 3.42
C ALA A 30 -0.62 9.83 4.35
N ASP A 31 -1.50 8.90 3.99
CA ASP A 31 -1.73 7.65 4.73
C ASP A 31 -0.69 6.60 4.35
N GLU A 32 -0.28 6.58 3.08
CA GLU A 32 0.77 5.71 2.56
C GLU A 32 1.74 6.50 1.68
N ILE A 33 3.02 6.17 1.76
CA ILE A 33 4.09 6.82 1.01
C ILE A 33 4.92 5.75 0.31
N ILE A 34 4.91 5.79 -1.02
CA ILE A 34 5.68 4.88 -1.87
C ILE A 34 6.94 5.63 -2.30
N CYS A 35 8.08 5.29 -1.69
CA CYS A 35 9.36 5.88 -2.10
C CYS A 35 9.98 5.08 -3.25
N ILE A 36 9.85 5.57 -4.49
CA ILE A 36 10.27 4.84 -5.69
C ILE A 36 11.79 4.61 -5.70
N GLY A 37 12.58 5.59 -5.28
CA GLY A 37 14.03 5.43 -5.17
C GLY A 37 14.45 4.27 -4.25
N ASP A 38 13.75 4.08 -3.13
CA ASP A 38 14.04 3.01 -2.18
C ASP A 38 13.60 1.64 -2.72
N ILE A 39 12.39 1.55 -3.28
CA ILE A 39 11.86 0.32 -3.89
C ILE A 39 12.75 -0.13 -5.06
N SER A 40 13.08 0.78 -5.97
CA SER A 40 13.93 0.47 -7.12
C SER A 40 15.32 0.02 -6.71
N SER A 41 15.95 0.71 -5.74
CA SER A 41 17.28 0.33 -5.23
C SER A 41 17.28 -1.08 -4.65
N LYS A 42 16.26 -1.41 -3.84
CA LYS A 42 16.11 -2.76 -3.26
C LYS A 42 15.83 -3.81 -4.33
N LEU A 43 15.00 -3.50 -5.33
CA LEU A 43 14.68 -4.41 -6.41
C LEU A 43 15.91 -4.69 -7.29
N ILE A 44 16.71 -3.66 -7.60
CA ILE A 44 17.97 -3.80 -8.35
C ILE A 44 18.93 -4.72 -7.59
N PHE A 45 19.14 -4.46 -6.30
CA PHE A 45 20.01 -5.30 -5.46
C PHE A 45 19.53 -6.76 -5.41
N ARG A 46 18.22 -6.99 -5.26
CA ARG A 46 17.69 -8.36 -5.28
C ARG A 46 17.83 -9.02 -6.64
N SER A 47 17.62 -8.27 -7.71
CA SER A 47 17.70 -8.78 -9.08
C SER A 47 19.13 -9.07 -9.54
N SER A 48 20.14 -8.42 -8.93
CA SER A 48 21.54 -8.74 -9.18
C SER A 48 21.98 -10.05 -8.53
N MET A 49 21.34 -10.43 -7.43
CA MET A 49 21.61 -11.68 -6.71
C MET A 49 20.78 -12.86 -7.23
N TYR A 50 19.54 -12.57 -7.67
CA TYR A 50 18.58 -13.58 -8.07
C TYR A 50 17.92 -13.17 -9.39
N SER A 51 18.15 -13.97 -10.43
CA SER A 51 17.48 -13.77 -11.72
C SER A 51 15.97 -13.99 -11.58
N GLY A 52 15.18 -13.24 -12.35
CA GLY A 52 13.72 -13.39 -12.41
C GLY A 52 12.93 -12.65 -11.31
N VAL A 53 13.59 -12.03 -10.32
CA VAL A 53 12.89 -11.25 -9.27
C VAL A 53 12.07 -10.10 -9.85
N THR A 54 12.55 -9.44 -10.91
CA THR A 54 11.77 -8.40 -11.60
C THR A 54 10.48 -8.95 -12.22
N ASN A 55 10.50 -10.16 -12.76
CA ASN A 55 9.32 -10.79 -13.36
C ASN A 55 8.31 -11.18 -12.29
N LEU A 56 8.78 -11.75 -11.17
CA LEU A 56 7.93 -12.02 -10.01
C LEU A 56 7.27 -10.74 -9.50
N PHE A 57 8.03 -9.65 -9.33
CA PHE A 57 7.47 -8.36 -8.92
C PHE A 57 6.45 -7.83 -9.92
N ARG A 58 6.68 -8.04 -11.22
CA ARG A 58 5.73 -7.65 -12.27
C ARG A 58 4.43 -8.44 -12.15
N GLU A 59 4.51 -9.76 -12.03
CA GLU A 59 3.34 -10.62 -11.84
C GLU A 59 2.52 -10.20 -10.62
N LEU A 60 3.18 -10.02 -9.47
CA LEU A 60 2.50 -9.70 -8.22
C LEU A 60 1.83 -8.32 -8.20
N LEU A 61 2.31 -7.35 -9.00
CA LEU A 61 1.79 -5.99 -9.04
C LEU A 61 0.79 -5.75 -10.18
N THR A 62 0.60 -6.72 -11.08
CA THR A 62 -0.33 -6.61 -12.20
C THR A 62 -1.46 -7.62 -12.05
N ASN A 63 -2.70 -7.22 -12.33
CA ASN A 63 -3.82 -8.17 -12.47
C ASN A 63 -3.92 -8.75 -13.89
N ASP A 64 -2.87 -8.61 -14.70
CA ASP A 64 -2.90 -9.05 -16.10
C ASP A 64 -2.69 -10.55 -16.23
N TYR A 65 -1.83 -11.15 -15.38
CA TYR A 65 -1.50 -12.56 -15.40
C TYR A 65 -0.68 -12.96 -14.15
N GLY A 66 -0.70 -14.25 -13.80
CA GLY A 66 0.18 -14.83 -12.79
C GLY A 66 -0.40 -14.85 -11.38
N ASN A 67 0.47 -14.64 -10.38
CA ASN A 67 0.10 -14.66 -8.96
C ASN A 67 -0.25 -13.24 -8.48
N GLU A 68 -1.26 -13.12 -7.61
CA GLU A 68 -1.74 -11.84 -7.09
C GLU A 68 -1.54 -11.73 -5.56
N ILE A 69 -1.46 -10.50 -5.05
CA ILE A 69 -1.35 -10.21 -3.62
C ILE A 69 -2.73 -9.91 -3.03
N TYR A 70 -3.12 -10.67 -2.02
CA TYR A 70 -4.34 -10.45 -1.24
C TYR A 70 -4.00 -10.18 0.23
N SER A 71 -4.74 -9.27 0.85
CA SER A 71 -4.70 -9.06 2.30
C SER A 71 -6.02 -9.55 2.89
N ASP A 72 -5.97 -10.57 3.75
CA ASP A 72 -7.14 -10.98 4.52
C ASP A 72 -7.25 -10.11 5.78
N ASN A 73 -8.24 -9.23 5.80
CA ASN A 73 -8.52 -8.37 6.95
C ASN A 73 -9.52 -9.06 7.88
N GLU A 74 -9.00 -9.89 8.79
CA GLU A 74 -9.77 -10.58 9.84
C GLU A 74 -10.63 -9.64 10.71
N LEU A 75 -10.27 -8.35 10.79
CA LEU A 75 -10.99 -7.35 11.58
C LEU A 75 -12.35 -6.94 10.97
N GLU A 76 -12.54 -7.06 9.66
CA GLU A 76 -13.84 -6.75 9.03
C GLU A 76 -14.84 -7.91 9.15
N ARG A 77 -14.36 -9.16 9.27
CA ARG A 77 -15.21 -10.35 9.44
C ARG A 77 -15.93 -10.39 10.79
N ASN A 78 -15.25 -9.98 11.87
CA ASN A 78 -15.77 -10.08 13.23
C ASN A 78 -16.76 -8.95 13.61
N GLY A 79 -16.83 -7.86 12.84
CA GLY A 79 -17.77 -6.76 13.08
C GLY A 79 -19.21 -7.04 12.65
N ASN A 80 -19.46 -8.06 11.81
CA ASN A 80 -20.77 -8.29 11.21
C ASN A 80 -21.61 -9.40 11.89
N THR A 81 -21.10 -10.04 12.95
CA THR A 81 -21.80 -11.14 13.65
C THR A 81 -22.50 -10.69 14.95
N GLY A 82 -22.43 -9.40 15.29
CA GLY A 82 -22.84 -8.88 16.60
C GLY A 82 -24.25 -8.32 16.75
N ASN A 83 -25.18 -8.49 15.80
CA ASN A 83 -26.52 -7.93 15.95
C ASN A 83 -27.63 -8.83 15.39
N ASN A 84 -27.95 -9.89 16.11
CA ASN A 84 -29.24 -10.59 16.01
C ASN A 84 -29.47 -11.37 17.30
N ASN A 85 -29.72 -10.68 18.42
CA ASN A 85 -30.34 -11.25 19.62
C ASN A 85 -30.75 -10.11 20.55
N ASN A 86 -31.89 -9.47 20.29
CA ASN A 86 -32.75 -8.88 21.32
C ASN A 86 -34.11 -8.47 20.71
N LYS A 87 -34.99 -9.45 20.59
CA LYS A 87 -36.45 -9.27 20.68
C LYS A 87 -37.04 -10.51 21.34
N LYS A 88 -36.94 -10.56 22.66
CA LYS A 88 -37.93 -11.23 23.50
C LYS A 88 -38.76 -10.14 24.16
#